data_AF-A0A660WFD7-F1
#
_entry.id   AF-A0A660WFD7-F1
#
_cell.length_a   1.000
_cell.length_b   1.000
_cell.length_c   1.000
_cell.angle_alpha   90.00
_cell.angle_beta   90.00
_cell.angle_gamma   90.00
#
_symmetry.space_group_name_H-M   'P 1'
#
loop_
_entity.id
_entity.type
_entity.pdbx_description
1 polymer ?
#
loop_
_entity_poly.entity_id
_entity_poly.type
_entity_poly.pdbx_seq_one_letter_code
_entity_poly.pdbx_strand_id
1 'polypeptide(L)'
;MAEEKKEELKKIVKSRIKGLGLDALFHQVELKDKKETLSKGEPVSSEEKTLLERLKRISLSKKESFFSLLLQNIKQSLGLSPSLRSIIKISQDSLKVLKEKRIKDKTILQEAFYRVIPPLIRKNPQKREEFVKETLKEFLSPQEDRFITVIIPRQKVIMKFLTLPTAEEREIEKMLEFEIKEIIPLPVSEIEFDYQIIEKEENKTHLILVGIKKQDILDYLSFLEKAEVNPSRIEVSSLSLYNFLKPNLNKEENLLQVNIAYSYTDLNIIRRGRLLFSRSLNIGSESLTLNLAKNLNLSLDNAEKIKKENGIILSQKEKNPTAQEISKIACQWADSLIEEIEKTLTYLKLKENERIEIDKLILSGGGSRLINLPDYLKEKLKLRVNFSKIPDYIELPNPQTAQNYEKYFLEFVELSYPFLKDKKKLIDINLLPQKLRKALKTRLTKIKILIFSSFFLLLILSLSLVASFIIHNKEKTLTQKEEILKRLSKEIGELKLFKQRIRNIQAYISPEKSCMEVLREISLLAGPDIIINKFSFEKDNLVILDGEASSHSSVVKFSKDLGESKIFKASQIKYTKRKERIREEVIFEIICKLR
;
A
#
# COMPACT_ATOMS: atom_id res chain seq x y z
N MET A 1 -29.32 29.09 18.05
CA MET A 1 -29.38 28.34 16.77
C MET A 1 -28.02 28.10 16.08
N ALA A 2 -27.30 29.12 15.55
CA ALA A 2 -26.01 28.87 14.86
C ALA A 2 -24.86 28.53 15.83
N GLU A 3 -24.80 29.17 17.00
CA GLU A 3 -23.81 28.87 18.04
C GLU A 3 -24.09 27.53 18.72
N GLU A 4 -25.34 27.20 19.04
CA GLU A 4 -25.69 25.87 19.58
C GLU A 4 -25.32 24.73 18.64
N LYS A 5 -25.57 24.87 17.32
CA LYS A 5 -25.14 23.88 16.32
C LYS A 5 -23.61 23.75 16.22
N LYS A 6 -22.87 24.83 16.50
CA LYS A 6 -21.40 24.85 16.52
C LYS A 6 -20.85 24.13 17.77
N GLU A 7 -21.47 24.35 18.92
CA GLU A 7 -21.14 23.68 20.18
C GLU A 7 -21.45 22.17 20.13
N GLU A 8 -22.56 21.80 19.49
CA GLU A 8 -22.98 20.42 19.27
C GLU A 8 -22.04 19.70 18.29
N LEU A 9 -21.66 20.33 17.17
CA LEU A 9 -20.64 19.81 16.26
C LEU A 9 -19.29 19.62 16.97
N LYS A 10 -18.88 20.59 17.81
CA LYS A 10 -17.64 20.50 18.60
C LYS A 10 -17.67 19.31 19.55
N LYS A 11 -18.79 19.04 20.22
CA LYS A 11 -18.95 17.85 21.09
C LYS A 11 -18.87 16.55 20.30
N ILE A 12 -19.52 16.46 19.15
CA ILE A 12 -19.51 15.27 18.28
C ILE A 12 -18.09 15.00 17.74
N VAL A 13 -17.39 16.05 17.30
CA VAL A 13 -16.01 15.94 16.80
C VAL A 13 -15.04 15.56 17.93
N LYS A 14 -15.20 16.15 19.13
CA LYS A 14 -14.38 15.84 20.31
C LYS A 14 -14.57 14.40 20.78
N SER A 15 -15.80 13.88 20.73
CA SER A 15 -16.13 12.47 21.01
C SER A 15 -15.44 11.51 20.02
N ARG A 16 -15.51 11.80 18.71
CA ARG A 16 -14.89 10.95 17.67
C ARG A 16 -13.37 10.99 17.67
N ILE A 17 -12.75 12.12 18.03
CA ILE A 17 -11.29 12.30 18.10
C ILE A 17 -10.70 11.57 19.31
N LYS A 18 -11.41 11.54 20.45
CA LYS A 18 -11.00 10.80 21.65
C LYS A 18 -10.99 9.28 21.42
N GLY A 19 -11.91 8.77 20.60
CA GLY A 19 -11.96 7.36 20.20
C GLY A 19 -10.84 6.93 19.23
N LEU A 20 -10.10 7.90 18.63
CA LEU A 20 -9.02 7.66 17.68
C LEU A 20 -7.62 7.99 18.25
N GLY A 21 -7.52 8.39 19.53
CA GLY A 21 -6.26 8.77 20.16
C GLY A 21 -5.63 10.05 19.61
N LEU A 22 -6.43 10.93 19.00
CA LEU A 22 -6.00 12.13 18.27
C LEU A 22 -5.98 13.41 19.12
N ASP A 23 -5.93 13.29 20.46
CA ASP A 23 -6.03 14.42 21.41
C ASP A 23 -4.97 15.51 21.17
N ALA A 24 -3.79 15.12 20.66
CA ALA A 24 -2.71 16.05 20.32
C ALA A 24 -3.03 16.99 19.15
N LEU A 25 -3.90 16.58 18.22
CA LEU A 25 -4.36 17.39 17.09
C LEU A 25 -5.40 18.43 17.52
N PHE A 26 -6.23 18.10 18.52
CA PHE A 26 -7.22 19.02 19.07
C PHE A 26 -6.55 20.20 19.77
N HIS A 27 -5.50 19.93 20.55
CA HIS A 27 -4.70 20.98 21.19
C HIS A 27 -3.96 21.87 20.17
N GLN A 28 -3.57 21.35 18.99
CA GLN A 28 -2.97 22.18 17.93
C GLN A 28 -3.97 23.13 17.27
N VAL A 29 -5.25 22.75 17.17
CA VAL A 29 -6.31 23.61 16.64
C VAL A 29 -6.67 24.70 17.66
N GLU A 30 -6.80 24.36 18.95
CA GLU A 30 -7.01 25.35 20.02
C GLU A 30 -5.85 26.35 20.16
N LEU A 31 -4.61 25.91 19.91
CA LEU A 31 -3.42 26.77 19.91
C LEU A 31 -3.34 27.72 18.69
N LYS A 32 -3.98 27.37 17.58
CA LYS A 32 -4.06 28.24 16.39
C LYS A 32 -5.06 29.37 16.62
N ASP A 33 -6.21 29.06 17.21
CA ASP A 33 -7.22 30.05 17.63
C ASP A 33 -6.68 30.98 18.72
N LYS A 34 -5.84 30.48 19.64
CA LYS A 34 -5.15 31.32 20.64
C LYS A 34 -4.05 32.21 20.07
N LYS A 35 -3.36 31.80 19.00
CA LYS A 35 -2.35 32.63 18.32
C LYS A 35 -2.94 33.82 17.57
N GLU A 36 -4.15 33.67 17.03
CA GLU A 36 -4.88 34.79 16.41
C GLU A 36 -5.41 35.79 17.44
N THR A 37 -5.65 35.37 18.68
CA THR A 37 -6.01 36.28 19.78
C THR A 37 -4.80 36.98 20.41
N LEU A 38 -3.61 36.35 20.37
CA LEU A 38 -2.34 36.90 20.88
C LEU A 38 -1.62 37.87 19.93
N SER A 39 -2.11 38.11 18.71
CA SER A 39 -1.55 39.13 17.81
C SER A 39 -1.97 40.57 18.17
N LYS A 40 -2.56 40.78 19.36
CA LYS A 40 -2.96 42.08 19.91
C LYS A 40 -2.00 42.67 20.96
N GLY A 41 -0.74 42.22 21.00
CA GLY A 41 0.34 43.02 21.56
C GLY A 41 0.46 43.08 23.09
N GLU A 42 0.42 41.94 23.79
CA GLU A 42 0.88 41.86 25.19
C GLU A 42 2.23 41.13 25.31
N PRO A 43 3.11 41.53 26.26
CA PRO A 43 4.44 40.94 26.43
C PRO A 43 4.36 39.56 27.09
N VAL A 44 4.82 38.53 26.36
CA VAL A 44 4.91 37.13 26.83
C VAL A 44 6.05 36.97 27.83
N SER A 45 5.79 36.39 29.01
CA SER A 45 6.76 36.22 30.09
C SER A 45 7.84 35.16 29.76
N SER A 46 8.99 35.21 30.43
CA SER A 46 10.12 34.29 30.24
C SER A 46 9.77 32.82 30.53
N GLU A 47 8.83 32.57 31.45
CA GLU A 47 8.33 31.23 31.77
C GLU A 47 7.48 30.64 30.65
N GLU A 48 6.66 31.45 29.96
CA GLU A 48 5.81 31.02 28.85
C GLU A 48 6.62 30.66 27.60
N LYS A 49 7.73 31.36 27.33
CA LYS A 49 8.69 31.00 26.26
C LYS A 49 9.34 29.64 26.52
N THR A 50 9.69 29.36 27.78
CA THR A 50 10.33 28.11 28.19
C THR A 50 9.37 26.92 28.09
N LEU A 51 8.09 27.14 28.40
CA LEU A 51 7.02 26.16 28.24
C LEU A 51 6.71 25.88 26.77
N LEU A 52 6.71 26.91 25.92
CA LEU A 52 6.57 26.80 24.46
C LEU A 52 7.72 26.03 23.80
N GLU A 53 8.96 26.19 24.27
CA GLU A 53 10.10 25.40 23.77
C GLU A 53 10.06 23.93 24.22
N ARG A 54 9.69 23.66 25.48
CA ARG A 54 9.45 22.29 25.96
C ARG A 54 8.32 21.60 25.18
N LEU A 55 7.22 22.31 24.91
CA LEU A 55 6.10 21.80 24.11
C LEU A 55 6.47 21.63 22.63
N LYS A 56 7.30 22.50 22.04
CA LYS A 56 7.85 22.32 20.68
C LYS A 56 8.69 21.04 20.58
N ARG A 57 9.57 20.78 21.55
CA ARG A 57 10.38 19.54 21.62
C ARG A 57 9.52 18.28 21.77
N ILE A 58 8.48 18.33 22.62
CA ILE A 58 7.51 17.23 22.77
C ILE A 58 6.69 17.02 21.49
N SER A 59 6.37 18.09 20.75
CA SER A 59 5.63 17.98 19.47
C SER A 59 6.48 17.42 18.33
N LEU A 60 7.79 17.67 18.35
CA LEU A 60 8.75 17.15 17.36
C LEU A 60 9.02 15.65 17.59
N SER A 61 9.26 15.22 18.83
CA SER A 61 9.46 13.79 19.13
C SER A 61 8.18 12.96 18.94
N LYS A 62 7.00 13.52 19.28
CA LYS A 62 5.71 12.86 18.99
C LYS A 62 5.33 12.90 17.51
N LYS A 63 5.74 13.91 16.72
CA LYS A 63 5.55 13.91 15.26
C LYS A 63 6.35 12.81 14.59
N GLU A 64 7.62 12.60 14.98
CA GLU A 64 8.43 11.49 14.45
C GLU A 64 7.84 10.13 14.85
N SER A 65 7.34 9.98 16.08
CA SER A 65 6.65 8.78 16.55
C SER A 65 5.31 8.55 15.82
N PHE A 66 4.51 9.60 15.59
CA PHE A 66 3.22 9.49 14.89
C PHE A 66 3.39 9.23 13.40
N PHE A 67 4.29 9.95 12.72
CA PHE A 67 4.58 9.69 11.31
C PHE A 67 5.21 8.32 11.10
N SER A 68 6.07 7.85 12.00
CA SER A 68 6.60 6.47 11.94
C SER A 68 5.51 5.42 12.20
N LEU A 69 4.62 5.61 13.17
CA LEU A 69 3.47 4.72 13.41
C LEU A 69 2.49 4.71 12.22
N LEU A 70 2.19 5.88 11.68
CA LEU A 70 1.31 6.05 10.53
C LEU A 70 1.94 5.46 9.27
N LEU A 71 3.24 5.70 9.03
CA LEU A 71 4.00 5.05 7.95
C LEU A 71 4.10 3.54 8.17
N GLN A 72 4.21 3.06 9.41
CA GLN A 72 4.23 1.63 9.71
C GLN A 72 2.87 1.00 9.44
N ASN A 73 1.78 1.64 9.84
CA ASN A 73 0.41 1.18 9.58
C ASN A 73 0.06 1.27 8.08
N ILE A 74 0.48 2.32 7.40
CA ILE A 74 0.36 2.49 5.94
C ILE A 74 1.21 1.43 5.22
N LYS A 75 2.46 1.20 5.64
CA LYS A 75 3.30 0.14 5.08
C LYS A 75 2.71 -1.26 5.36
N GLN A 76 2.15 -1.51 6.53
CA GLN A 76 1.56 -2.80 6.89
C GLN A 76 0.24 -3.05 6.14
N SER A 77 -0.58 -2.01 5.92
CA SER A 77 -1.81 -2.07 5.12
C SER A 77 -1.53 -2.18 3.62
N LEU A 78 -0.53 -1.46 3.09
CA LEU A 78 -0.05 -1.57 1.71
C LEU A 78 0.78 -2.85 1.46
N GLY A 79 1.12 -3.63 2.50
CA GLY A 79 1.98 -4.82 2.39
C GLY A 79 3.46 -4.51 2.11
N LEU A 80 3.89 -3.26 2.35
CA LEU A 80 5.25 -2.74 2.20
C LEU A 80 6.12 -2.91 3.46
N SER A 81 5.55 -3.29 4.61
CA SER A 81 6.30 -3.72 5.79
C SER A 81 6.40 -5.26 5.81
N PRO A 82 7.52 -5.87 6.23
CA PRO A 82 7.59 -7.30 6.49
C PRO A 82 6.45 -7.68 7.44
N SER A 83 5.46 -8.43 6.93
CA SER A 83 4.37 -8.91 7.76
C SER A 83 4.94 -9.87 8.81
N LEU A 84 4.60 -9.63 10.08
CA LEU A 84 4.81 -10.60 11.14
C LEU A 84 4.09 -11.89 10.73
N ARG A 85 4.81 -13.01 10.81
CA ARG A 85 4.28 -14.34 10.54
C ARG A 85 4.46 -15.19 11.77
N SER A 86 3.46 -16.00 12.05
CA SER A 86 3.42 -16.79 13.27
C SER A 86 3.28 -18.24 12.86
N ILE A 87 4.25 -19.06 13.25
CA ILE A 87 4.32 -20.46 12.89
C ILE A 87 4.05 -21.25 14.15
N ILE A 88 3.04 -22.11 14.11
CA ILE A 88 2.54 -22.82 15.29
C ILE A 88 2.62 -24.31 15.03
N LYS A 89 3.05 -25.05 16.05
CA LYS A 89 2.88 -26.50 16.10
C LYS A 89 2.29 -26.93 17.43
N ILE A 90 1.23 -27.73 17.33
CA ILE A 90 0.55 -28.35 18.46
C ILE A 90 0.89 -29.83 18.49
N SER A 91 1.84 -30.21 19.35
CA SER A 91 2.26 -31.60 19.55
C SER A 91 1.47 -32.24 20.69
N GLN A 92 1.66 -33.55 20.91
CA GLN A 92 1.01 -34.25 22.02
C GLN A 92 1.52 -33.77 23.39
N ASP A 93 2.78 -33.40 23.46
CA ASP A 93 3.51 -33.06 24.69
C ASP A 93 3.85 -31.58 24.85
N SER A 94 3.72 -30.79 23.79
CA SER A 94 4.16 -29.40 23.76
C SER A 94 3.38 -28.55 22.76
N LEU A 95 3.38 -27.24 23.02
CA LEU A 95 3.00 -26.19 22.07
C LEU A 95 4.24 -25.37 21.71
N LYS A 96 4.41 -25.09 20.42
CA LYS A 96 5.54 -24.34 19.87
C LYS A 96 5.02 -23.17 19.03
N VAL A 97 5.54 -21.98 19.26
CA VAL A 97 5.22 -20.78 18.47
C VAL A 97 6.50 -20.05 18.11
N LEU A 98 6.70 -19.78 16.82
CA LEU A 98 7.73 -18.85 16.34
C LEU A 98 7.05 -17.65 15.69
N LYS A 99 7.49 -16.44 16.03
CA LYS A 99 7.10 -15.23 15.33
C LYS A 99 8.29 -14.69 14.55
N GLU A 100 8.12 -14.53 13.25
CA GLU A 100 9.20 -14.13 12.34
C GLU A 100 8.81 -12.93 11.47
N LYS A 101 9.82 -12.15 11.09
CA LYS A 101 9.76 -11.17 10.00
C LYS A 101 10.76 -11.58 8.93
N ARG A 102 10.37 -11.40 7.66
CA ARG A 102 11.21 -11.75 6.52
C ARG A 102 11.78 -10.50 5.87
N ILE A 103 13.10 -10.37 5.86
CA ILE A 103 13.80 -9.22 5.29
C ILE A 103 14.89 -9.74 4.35
N LYS A 104 14.82 -9.39 3.05
CA LYS A 104 15.74 -9.86 2.00
C LYS A 104 15.82 -11.39 1.89
N ASP A 105 16.91 -12.01 2.33
CA ASP A 105 17.11 -13.48 2.38
C ASP A 105 17.30 -13.98 3.82
N LYS A 106 16.90 -13.15 4.80
CA LYS A 106 17.02 -13.42 6.23
C LYS A 106 15.65 -13.60 6.87
N THR A 107 15.59 -14.54 7.80
CA THR A 107 14.47 -14.77 8.70
C THR A 107 14.83 -14.19 10.06
N ILE A 108 14.19 -13.09 10.43
CA ILE A 108 14.42 -12.43 11.71
C ILE A 108 13.40 -12.97 12.71
N LEU A 109 13.84 -13.78 13.66
CA LEU A 109 12.98 -14.31 14.72
C LEU A 109 12.72 -13.23 15.77
N GLN A 110 11.47 -12.81 15.87
CA GLN A 110 11.03 -11.82 16.86
C GLN A 110 10.82 -12.47 18.22
N GLU A 111 10.16 -13.64 18.23
CA GLU A 111 9.80 -14.38 19.45
C GLU A 111 9.85 -15.88 19.19
N ALA A 112 10.23 -16.65 20.22
CA ALA A 112 10.23 -18.11 20.22
C ALA A 112 9.67 -18.63 21.54
N PHE A 113 8.57 -19.38 21.48
CA PHE A 113 7.88 -19.91 22.64
C PHE A 113 7.77 -21.43 22.57
N TYR A 114 8.10 -22.06 23.68
CA TYR A 114 7.99 -23.49 23.90
C TYR A 114 7.28 -23.72 25.23
N ARG A 115 6.10 -24.34 25.19
CA ARG A 115 5.30 -24.67 26.38
C ARG A 115 5.09 -26.17 26.44
N VAL A 116 5.52 -26.81 27.53
CA VAL A 116 5.26 -28.25 27.76
C VAL A 116 3.84 -28.42 28.25
N ILE A 117 3.10 -29.37 27.68
CA ILE A 117 1.82 -29.85 28.18
C ILE A 117 2.12 -30.89 29.28
N PRO A 118 1.70 -30.71 30.53
CA PRO A 118 1.94 -31.67 31.61
C PRO A 118 1.36 -33.06 31.30
N PRO A 119 2.04 -34.18 31.63
CA PRO A 119 1.57 -35.54 31.34
C PRO A 119 0.16 -35.86 31.83
N LEU A 120 -0.24 -35.35 33.01
CA LEU A 120 -1.61 -35.49 33.54
C LEU A 120 -2.67 -34.81 32.67
N ILE A 121 -2.34 -33.67 32.05
CA ILE A 121 -3.24 -32.95 31.13
C ILE A 121 -3.34 -33.69 29.79
N ARG A 122 -2.24 -34.27 29.29
CA ARG A 122 -2.20 -34.97 27.98
C ARG A 122 -3.24 -36.07 27.84
N LYS A 123 -3.50 -36.83 28.92
CA LYS A 123 -4.41 -37.98 28.92
C LYS A 123 -5.89 -37.61 28.86
N ASN A 124 -6.25 -36.37 29.20
CA ASN A 124 -7.63 -35.91 29.18
C ASN A 124 -7.83 -34.97 27.97
N PRO A 125 -8.55 -35.40 26.91
CA PRO A 125 -8.74 -34.60 25.71
C PRO A 125 -9.31 -33.21 25.97
N GLN A 126 -10.28 -33.09 26.88
CA GLN A 126 -10.96 -31.83 27.20
C GLN A 126 -10.02 -30.87 27.90
N LYS A 127 -9.32 -31.32 28.95
CA LYS A 127 -8.32 -30.50 29.66
C LYS A 127 -7.16 -30.09 28.75
N ARG A 128 -6.78 -30.97 27.82
CA ARG A 128 -5.75 -30.67 26.81
C ARG A 128 -6.24 -29.60 25.82
N GLU A 129 -7.49 -29.69 25.36
CA GLU A 129 -8.09 -28.69 24.47
C GLU A 129 -8.10 -27.32 25.13
N GLU A 130 -8.53 -27.25 26.39
CA GLU A 130 -8.55 -26.03 27.21
C GLU A 130 -7.14 -25.45 27.42
N PHE A 131 -6.18 -26.28 27.86
CA PHE A 131 -4.80 -25.85 28.05
C PHE A 131 -4.18 -25.27 26.78
N VAL A 132 -4.38 -25.93 25.64
CA VAL A 132 -3.83 -25.46 24.36
C VAL A 132 -4.50 -24.16 23.93
N LYS A 133 -5.83 -24.04 24.09
CA LYS A 133 -6.58 -22.81 23.78
C LYS A 133 -6.08 -21.63 24.60
N GLU A 134 -5.95 -21.78 25.91
CA GLU A 134 -5.45 -20.71 26.79
C GLU A 134 -4.02 -20.31 26.43
N THR A 135 -3.15 -21.30 26.20
CA THR A 135 -1.75 -21.06 25.82
C THR A 135 -1.66 -20.34 24.47
N LEU A 136 -2.50 -20.68 23.50
CA LEU A 136 -2.54 -19.98 22.20
C LEU A 136 -2.97 -18.52 22.36
N LYS A 137 -3.98 -18.23 23.19
CA LYS A 137 -4.44 -16.87 23.48
C LYS A 137 -3.41 -16.04 24.24
N GLU A 138 -2.56 -16.67 25.05
CA GLU A 138 -1.45 -16.00 25.73
C GLU A 138 -0.39 -15.50 24.74
N PHE A 139 -0.07 -16.30 23.71
CA PHE A 139 1.03 -16.01 22.79
C PHE A 139 0.63 -15.36 21.48
N LEU A 140 -0.64 -15.44 21.08
CA LEU A 140 -1.13 -14.92 19.81
C LEU A 140 -2.17 -13.82 20.03
N SER A 141 -1.96 -12.69 19.35
CA SER A 141 -2.88 -11.58 19.31
C SER A 141 -3.51 -11.48 17.92
N PRO A 142 -4.84 -11.55 17.78
CA PRO A 142 -5.52 -11.41 16.48
C PRO A 142 -5.18 -10.10 15.73
N GLN A 143 -4.74 -9.06 16.44
CA GLN A 143 -4.40 -7.77 15.86
C GLN A 143 -3.03 -7.81 15.14
N GLU A 144 -2.08 -8.56 15.71
CA GLU A 144 -0.68 -8.67 15.26
C GLU A 144 -0.46 -9.91 14.38
N ASP A 145 -0.94 -11.06 14.83
CA ASP A 145 -0.71 -12.38 14.24
C ASP A 145 -1.73 -12.68 13.12
N ARG A 146 -1.63 -11.94 12.01
CA ARG A 146 -2.55 -12.07 10.87
C ARG A 146 -2.18 -13.18 9.88
N PHE A 147 -0.92 -13.58 9.87
CA PHE A 147 -0.37 -14.57 8.94
C PHE A 147 0.13 -15.79 9.71
N ILE A 148 -0.82 -16.65 10.07
CA ILE A 148 -0.54 -17.83 10.86
C ILE A 148 -0.32 -19.03 9.93
N THR A 149 0.78 -19.74 10.12
CA THR A 149 1.06 -21.04 9.50
C THR A 149 0.99 -22.10 10.59
N VAL A 150 0.23 -23.16 10.35
CA VAL A 150 0.14 -24.28 11.29
C VAL A 150 0.81 -25.50 10.69
N ILE A 151 1.66 -26.15 11.48
CA ILE A 151 2.38 -27.35 11.07
C ILE A 151 1.66 -28.58 11.62
N ILE A 152 1.22 -29.45 10.70
CA ILE A 152 0.65 -30.75 11.05
C ILE A 152 1.69 -31.87 10.92
N PRO A 153 1.63 -32.91 11.78
CA PRO A 153 2.54 -34.05 11.71
C PRO A 153 2.47 -34.80 10.37
N ARG A 154 3.61 -35.23 9.83
CA ARG A 154 3.71 -36.07 8.62
C ARG A 154 2.91 -37.37 8.69
N GLN A 155 2.76 -37.97 9.88
CA GLN A 155 1.93 -39.16 10.08
C GLN A 155 0.42 -38.95 9.82
N LYS A 156 -0.07 -37.69 9.82
CA LYS A 156 -1.47 -37.35 9.56
C LYS A 156 -1.79 -37.21 8.07
N VAL A 157 -0.77 -37.22 7.21
CA VAL A 157 -0.94 -37.02 5.77
C VAL A 157 -0.45 -38.23 5.00
N ILE A 158 -1.06 -38.46 3.84
CA ILE A 158 -0.57 -39.36 2.82
C ILE A 158 0.33 -38.54 1.91
N MET A 159 1.55 -39.02 1.68
CA MET A 159 2.51 -38.37 0.79
C MET A 159 3.08 -39.39 -0.17
N LYS A 160 3.12 -39.04 -1.46
CA LYS A 160 3.64 -39.88 -2.53
C LYS A 160 4.52 -39.05 -3.46
N PHE A 161 5.61 -39.67 -3.88
CA PHE A 161 6.47 -39.18 -4.96
C PHE A 161 6.03 -39.91 -6.22
N LEU A 162 5.52 -39.15 -7.20
CA LEU A 162 4.91 -39.67 -8.42
C LEU A 162 5.70 -39.21 -9.64
N THR A 163 5.67 -40.04 -10.68
CA THR A 163 6.19 -39.70 -12.01
C THR A 163 5.04 -39.87 -13.00
N LEU A 164 4.57 -38.77 -13.57
CA LEU A 164 3.51 -38.78 -14.58
C LEU A 164 4.13 -38.79 -15.98
N PRO A 165 3.59 -39.55 -16.94
CA PRO A 165 4.09 -39.65 -18.31
C PRO A 165 3.60 -38.49 -19.19
N THR A 166 3.57 -37.28 -18.65
CA THR A 166 3.17 -36.07 -19.37
C THR A 166 3.86 -34.85 -18.79
N ALA A 167 4.09 -33.85 -19.64
CA ALA A 167 4.53 -32.52 -19.26
C ALA A 167 3.41 -31.47 -19.40
N GLU A 168 2.23 -31.83 -19.91
CA GLU A 168 1.14 -30.88 -20.09
C GLU A 168 0.38 -30.65 -18.76
N GLU A 169 0.26 -29.39 -18.32
CA GLU A 169 -0.35 -29.05 -17.02
C GLU A 169 -1.80 -29.52 -16.90
N ARG A 170 -2.58 -29.44 -17.98
CA ARG A 170 -3.99 -29.88 -18.00
C ARG A 170 -4.12 -31.40 -17.87
N GLU A 171 -3.16 -32.14 -18.41
CA GLU A 171 -3.13 -33.60 -18.29
C GLU A 171 -2.66 -34.03 -16.91
N ILE A 172 -1.68 -33.32 -16.33
CA ILE A 172 -1.21 -33.53 -14.95
C ILE A 172 -2.38 -33.48 -13.97
N GLU A 173 -3.22 -32.44 -14.01
CA GLU A 173 -4.37 -32.32 -13.09
C GLU A 173 -5.34 -33.50 -13.20
N LYS A 174 -5.66 -33.93 -14.44
CA LYS A 174 -6.53 -35.09 -14.67
C LYS A 174 -5.91 -36.38 -14.15
N MET A 175 -4.63 -36.62 -14.45
CA MET A 175 -3.92 -37.81 -14.00
C MET A 175 -3.82 -37.87 -12.47
N LEU A 176 -3.62 -36.73 -11.80
CA LEU A 176 -3.59 -36.67 -10.35
C LEU A 176 -4.90 -37.14 -9.71
N GLU A 177 -6.06 -36.83 -10.30
CA GLU A 177 -7.34 -37.34 -9.79
C GLU A 177 -7.44 -38.86 -9.88
N PHE A 178 -6.86 -39.48 -10.91
CA PHE A 178 -6.79 -40.93 -11.04
C PHE A 178 -5.79 -41.54 -10.04
N GLU A 179 -4.58 -40.98 -9.95
CA GLU A 179 -3.55 -41.42 -8.99
C GLU A 179 -4.07 -41.36 -7.55
N ILE A 180 -4.77 -40.28 -7.16
CA ILE A 180 -5.35 -40.14 -5.82
C ILE A 180 -6.33 -41.28 -5.51
N LYS A 181 -7.18 -41.68 -6.46
CA LYS A 181 -8.15 -42.77 -6.27
C LYS A 181 -7.47 -44.12 -6.05
N GLU A 182 -6.36 -44.38 -6.73
CA GLU A 182 -5.57 -45.61 -6.56
C GLU A 182 -4.81 -45.62 -5.23
N ILE A 183 -4.29 -44.47 -4.81
CA ILE A 183 -3.45 -44.34 -3.61
C ILE A 183 -4.29 -44.32 -2.33
N ILE A 184 -5.43 -43.63 -2.36
CA ILE A 184 -6.25 -43.36 -1.19
C ILE A 184 -7.61 -44.03 -1.41
N PRO A 185 -7.99 -45.02 -0.58
CA PRO A 185 -9.28 -45.72 -0.70
C PRO A 185 -10.43 -44.86 -0.16
N LEU A 186 -10.52 -43.61 -0.63
CA LEU A 186 -11.55 -42.62 -0.29
C LEU A 186 -11.92 -41.83 -1.56
N PRO A 187 -13.16 -41.33 -1.66
CA PRO A 187 -13.53 -40.41 -2.72
C PRO A 187 -12.63 -39.16 -2.72
N VAL A 188 -12.22 -38.70 -3.90
CA VAL A 188 -11.39 -37.48 -4.05
C VAL A 188 -12.04 -36.26 -3.37
N SER A 189 -13.38 -36.20 -3.31
CA SER A 189 -14.14 -35.15 -2.63
C SER A 189 -13.94 -35.08 -1.10
N GLU A 190 -13.51 -36.20 -0.50
CA GLU A 190 -13.22 -36.35 0.93
C GLU A 190 -11.73 -36.14 1.27
N ILE A 191 -10.93 -35.79 0.27
CA ILE A 191 -9.49 -35.60 0.41
C ILE A 191 -9.19 -34.13 0.11
N GLU A 192 -8.55 -33.44 1.06
CA GLU A 192 -7.89 -32.17 0.76
C GLU A 192 -6.44 -32.50 0.41
N PHE A 193 -6.01 -32.09 -0.77
CA PHE A 193 -4.67 -32.37 -1.26
C PHE A 193 -4.06 -31.15 -1.92
N ASP A 194 -2.73 -31.19 -2.03
CA ASP A 194 -1.93 -30.25 -2.79
C ASP A 194 -0.73 -31.02 -3.36
N TYR A 195 -0.15 -30.49 -4.43
CA TYR A 195 0.98 -31.13 -5.09
C TYR A 195 2.00 -30.09 -5.53
N GLN A 196 3.23 -30.55 -5.71
CA GLN A 196 4.28 -29.72 -6.26
C GLN A 196 5.15 -30.51 -7.22
N ILE A 197 5.32 -29.95 -8.42
CA ILE A 197 6.29 -30.42 -9.40
C ILE A 197 7.71 -30.17 -8.86
N ILE A 198 8.48 -31.24 -8.71
CA ILE A 198 9.89 -31.21 -8.29
C ILE A 198 10.79 -31.01 -9.51
N GLU A 199 10.49 -31.75 -10.57
CA GLU A 199 11.28 -31.83 -11.79
C GLU A 199 10.37 -32.11 -12.98
N LYS A 200 10.65 -31.47 -14.10
CA LYS A 200 9.85 -31.57 -15.32
C LYS A 200 10.79 -31.85 -16.48
N GLU A 201 10.55 -32.95 -17.17
CA GLU A 201 11.25 -33.40 -18.37
C GLU A 201 10.32 -33.22 -19.59
N GLU A 202 10.81 -33.49 -20.80
CA GLU A 202 10.03 -33.30 -22.04
C GLU A 202 8.70 -34.08 -22.03
N ASN A 203 8.72 -35.33 -21.55
CA ASN A 203 7.57 -36.24 -21.56
C ASN A 203 7.21 -36.78 -20.17
N LYS A 204 7.82 -36.25 -19.11
CA LYS A 204 7.60 -36.73 -17.74
C LYS A 204 7.59 -35.60 -16.75
N THR A 205 6.79 -35.76 -15.69
CA THR A 205 6.77 -34.83 -14.57
C THR A 205 6.93 -35.59 -13.27
N HIS A 206 7.95 -35.24 -12.49
CA HIS A 206 8.16 -35.73 -11.14
C HIS A 206 7.53 -34.75 -10.15
N LEU A 207 6.68 -35.25 -9.26
CA LEU A 207 5.97 -34.42 -8.30
C LEU A 207 5.85 -35.08 -6.92
N ILE A 208 5.60 -34.26 -5.90
CA ILE A 208 5.16 -34.70 -4.58
C ILE A 208 3.67 -34.41 -4.48
N LEU A 209 2.89 -35.45 -4.24
CA LEU A 209 1.47 -35.35 -3.89
C LEU A 209 1.33 -35.50 -2.37
N VAL A 210 0.58 -34.60 -1.74
CA VAL A 210 0.26 -34.65 -0.32
C VAL A 210 -1.24 -34.52 -0.13
N GLY A 211 -1.85 -35.50 0.53
CA GLY A 211 -3.27 -35.54 0.82
C GLY A 211 -3.57 -35.80 2.29
N ILE A 212 -4.68 -35.26 2.77
CA ILE A 212 -5.21 -35.51 4.12
C ILE A 212 -6.72 -35.67 4.03
N LYS A 213 -7.30 -36.48 4.92
CA LYS A 213 -8.75 -36.59 5.04
C LYS A 213 -9.32 -35.22 5.36
N LYS A 214 -10.32 -34.81 4.59
CA LYS A 214 -10.94 -33.50 4.71
C LYS A 214 -11.53 -33.27 6.10
N GLN A 215 -12.16 -34.28 6.68
CA GLN A 215 -12.72 -34.20 8.03
C GLN A 215 -11.63 -33.90 9.07
N ASP A 216 -10.47 -34.56 9.00
CA ASP A 216 -9.36 -34.33 9.94
C ASP A 216 -8.88 -32.87 9.91
N ILE A 217 -8.85 -32.25 8.73
CA ILE A 217 -8.51 -30.82 8.59
C ILE A 217 -9.63 -29.92 9.12
N LEU A 218 -10.89 -30.23 8.84
CA LEU A 218 -12.02 -29.42 9.30
C LEU A 218 -12.15 -29.43 10.82
N ASP A 219 -11.98 -30.59 11.45
CA ASP A 219 -11.98 -30.72 12.91
C ASP A 219 -10.83 -29.92 13.53
N TYR A 220 -9.65 -30.00 12.93
CA TYR A 220 -8.49 -29.25 13.38
C TYR A 220 -8.67 -27.73 13.22
N LEU A 221 -9.28 -27.29 12.12
CA LEU A 221 -9.62 -25.87 11.90
C LEU A 221 -10.68 -25.37 12.88
N SER A 222 -11.71 -26.18 13.16
CA SER A 222 -12.75 -25.83 14.13
C SER A 222 -12.15 -25.67 15.54
N PHE A 223 -11.23 -26.54 15.94
CA PHE A 223 -10.49 -26.38 17.19
C PHE A 223 -9.69 -25.08 17.24
N LEU A 224 -8.96 -24.74 16.17
CA LEU A 224 -8.20 -23.49 16.09
C LEU A 224 -9.10 -22.25 16.13
N GLU A 225 -10.27 -22.31 15.49
CA GLU A 225 -11.27 -21.24 15.51
C GLU A 225 -11.77 -20.96 16.93
N LYS A 226 -12.03 -22.00 17.74
CA LYS A 226 -12.38 -21.85 19.18
C LYS A 226 -11.25 -21.20 20.00
N ALA A 227 -10.01 -21.29 19.52
CA ALA A 227 -8.84 -20.61 20.08
C ALA A 227 -8.58 -19.23 19.45
N GLU A 228 -9.48 -18.74 18.60
CA GLU A 228 -9.35 -17.47 17.85
C GLU A 228 -8.15 -17.45 16.87
N VAL A 229 -7.64 -18.63 16.53
CA VAL A 229 -6.53 -18.83 15.60
C VAL A 229 -7.08 -19.12 14.21
N ASN A 230 -6.85 -18.20 13.28
CA ASN A 230 -7.27 -18.34 11.88
C ASN A 230 -6.05 -18.59 10.98
N PRO A 231 -5.73 -19.86 10.65
CA PRO A 231 -4.56 -20.16 9.85
C PRO A 231 -4.71 -19.64 8.41
N SER A 232 -3.66 -18.99 7.93
CA SER A 232 -3.50 -18.62 6.52
C SER A 232 -2.88 -19.76 5.70
N ARG A 233 -2.28 -20.74 6.37
CA ARG A 233 -1.57 -21.85 5.76
C ARG A 233 -1.50 -23.06 6.70
N ILE A 234 -1.56 -24.26 6.12
CA ILE A 234 -1.27 -25.52 6.82
C ILE A 234 -0.12 -26.21 6.09
N GLU A 235 0.97 -26.52 6.80
CA GLU A 235 2.16 -27.19 6.27
C GLU A 235 2.38 -28.55 6.94
N VAL A 236 3.25 -29.38 6.36
CA VAL A 236 3.58 -30.71 6.86
C VAL A 236 4.97 -30.72 7.48
N SER A 237 5.10 -31.25 8.70
CA SER A 237 6.34 -31.24 9.50
C SER A 237 7.58 -31.70 8.72
N SER A 238 7.50 -32.84 8.03
CA SER A 238 8.60 -33.39 7.24
C SER A 238 9.06 -32.46 6.10
N LEU A 239 8.14 -31.74 5.47
CA LEU A 239 8.49 -30.83 4.37
C LEU A 239 9.12 -29.56 4.92
N SER A 240 8.61 -29.03 6.03
CA SER A 240 9.21 -27.90 6.73
C SER A 240 10.61 -28.24 7.26
N LEU A 241 10.83 -29.47 7.76
CA LEU A 241 12.15 -30.01 8.11
C LEU A 241 13.12 -30.04 6.93
N TYR A 242 12.69 -30.53 5.76
CA TYR A 242 13.53 -30.51 4.55
C TYR A 242 13.84 -29.08 4.13
N ASN A 243 12.84 -28.20 4.12
CA ASN A 243 13.00 -26.81 3.75
C ASN A 243 13.99 -26.10 4.67
N PHE A 244 13.96 -26.37 5.98
CA PHE A 244 14.94 -25.83 6.93
C PHE A 244 16.39 -26.11 6.52
N LEU A 245 16.71 -27.34 6.10
CA LEU A 245 18.07 -27.68 5.68
C LEU A 245 18.41 -27.17 4.28
N LYS A 246 17.42 -27.02 3.40
CA LYS A 246 17.58 -26.78 1.96
C LYS A 246 18.63 -25.74 1.56
N PRO A 247 18.73 -24.55 2.19
CA PRO A 247 19.73 -23.55 1.82
C PRO A 247 21.19 -24.00 2.03
N ASN A 248 21.41 -24.87 3.02
CA ASN A 248 22.75 -25.30 3.46
C ASN A 248 23.06 -26.76 3.07
N LEU A 249 22.22 -27.39 2.24
CA LEU A 249 22.47 -28.75 1.76
C LEU A 249 23.66 -28.76 0.81
N ASN A 250 24.62 -29.63 1.09
CA ASN A 250 25.66 -30.00 0.13
C ASN A 250 25.02 -30.87 -0.96
N LYS A 251 25.22 -30.49 -2.22
CA LYS A 251 24.67 -31.23 -3.37
C LYS A 251 25.43 -32.51 -3.71
N GLU A 252 26.59 -32.73 -3.09
CA GLU A 252 27.37 -33.96 -3.29
C GLU A 252 27.07 -35.04 -2.25
N GLU A 253 26.31 -34.72 -1.20
CA GLU A 253 26.01 -35.65 -0.11
C GLU A 253 24.56 -36.16 -0.16
N ASN A 254 24.37 -37.39 0.33
CA ASN A 254 23.10 -38.02 0.63
C ASN A 254 22.88 -38.05 2.15
N LEU A 255 21.76 -37.50 2.60
CA LEU A 255 21.48 -37.29 4.02
C LEU A 255 20.25 -38.09 4.46
N LEU A 256 20.34 -38.64 5.67
CA LEU A 256 19.19 -39.09 6.42
C LEU A 256 18.86 -38.05 7.49
N GLN A 257 17.81 -37.26 7.28
CA GLN A 257 17.31 -36.33 8.29
C GLN A 257 16.28 -37.04 9.17
N VAL A 258 16.49 -37.00 10.49
CA VAL A 258 15.71 -37.73 11.50
C VAL A 258 15.24 -36.76 12.57
N ASN A 259 13.94 -36.55 12.66
CA ASN A 259 13.31 -35.75 13.70
C ASN A 259 12.58 -36.64 14.70
N ILE A 260 13.19 -36.88 15.86
CA ILE A 260 12.62 -37.73 16.91
C ILE A 260 11.71 -36.86 17.78
N ALA A 261 10.41 -36.86 17.47
CA ALA A 261 9.41 -36.16 18.24
C ALA A 261 8.96 -36.98 19.46
N TYR A 262 7.93 -36.49 20.16
CA TYR A 262 7.38 -37.18 21.32
C TYR A 262 6.69 -38.49 20.94
N SER A 263 5.72 -38.49 20.02
CA SER A 263 4.95 -39.69 19.67
C SER A 263 5.32 -40.36 18.35
N TYR A 264 6.19 -39.75 17.54
CA TYR A 264 6.61 -40.26 16.23
C TYR A 264 8.03 -39.80 15.89
N THR A 265 8.59 -40.39 14.84
CA THR A 265 9.87 -39.95 14.25
C THR A 265 9.69 -39.72 12.76
N ASP A 266 9.97 -38.50 12.30
CA ASP A 266 9.96 -38.19 10.87
C ASP A 266 11.33 -38.46 10.26
N LEU A 267 11.34 -39.18 9.14
CA LEU A 267 12.51 -39.49 8.34
C LEU A 267 12.38 -38.82 6.97
N ASN A 268 13.41 -38.10 6.56
CA ASN A 268 13.59 -37.63 5.19
C ASN A 268 14.91 -38.17 4.64
N ILE A 269 14.87 -38.68 3.42
CA ILE A 269 16.08 -39.09 2.69
C ILE A 269 16.27 -38.11 1.56
N ILE A 270 17.42 -37.45 1.59
CA ILE A 270 17.77 -36.34 0.73
C ILE A 270 18.96 -36.80 -0.11
N ARG A 271 18.80 -36.84 -1.44
CA ARG A 271 19.84 -37.23 -2.39
C ARG A 271 20.30 -36.03 -3.16
N ARG A 272 21.59 -35.65 -3.06
CA ARG A 272 22.16 -34.51 -3.80
C ARG A 272 21.34 -33.22 -3.65
N GLY A 273 20.90 -32.96 -2.43
CA GLY A 273 20.05 -31.83 -2.10
C GLY A 273 18.57 -31.92 -2.51
N ARG A 274 18.10 -33.02 -3.12
CA ARG A 274 16.68 -33.25 -3.48
C ARG A 274 16.02 -34.18 -2.47
N LEU A 275 14.80 -33.87 -2.04
CA LEU A 275 14.01 -34.78 -1.19
C LEU A 275 13.56 -35.97 -2.03
N LEU A 276 14.06 -37.16 -1.72
CA LEU A 276 13.76 -38.39 -2.44
C LEU A 276 12.63 -39.18 -1.78
N PHE A 277 12.63 -39.20 -0.45
CA PHE A 277 11.66 -39.97 0.32
C PHE A 277 11.37 -39.33 1.66
N SER A 278 10.14 -39.51 2.14
CA SER A 278 9.71 -39.03 3.44
C SER A 278 8.71 -39.99 4.08
N ARG A 279 8.99 -40.43 5.31
CA ARG A 279 8.18 -41.37 6.10
C ARG A 279 8.09 -40.89 7.54
N SER A 280 6.96 -41.17 8.19
CA SER A 280 6.83 -41.04 9.64
C SER A 280 6.77 -42.43 10.24
N LEU A 281 7.52 -42.66 11.30
CA LEU A 281 7.52 -43.89 12.08
C LEU A 281 6.69 -43.67 13.35
N ASN A 282 5.86 -44.65 13.71
CA ASN A 282 5.07 -44.64 14.95
C ASN A 282 5.93 -45.01 16.19
N ILE A 283 7.16 -44.50 16.23
CA ILE A 283 8.07 -44.61 17.35
C ILE A 283 8.58 -43.21 17.69
N GLY A 284 8.28 -42.74 18.89
CA GLY A 284 8.78 -41.49 19.44
C GLY A 284 9.33 -41.69 20.85
N SER A 285 9.84 -40.61 21.44
CA SER A 285 10.43 -40.65 22.79
C SER A 285 9.42 -40.92 23.92
N GLU A 286 8.11 -40.86 23.65
CA GLU A 286 7.03 -41.25 24.57
C GLU A 286 7.11 -42.75 24.91
N SER A 287 7.37 -43.59 23.92
CA SER A 287 7.44 -45.05 24.12
C SER A 287 8.54 -45.43 25.12
N LEU A 288 9.67 -44.71 25.11
CA LEU A 288 10.71 -44.86 26.13
C LEU A 288 10.20 -44.48 27.52
N THR A 289 9.51 -43.35 27.66
CA THR A 289 8.90 -42.92 28.94
C THR A 289 7.91 -43.96 29.46
N LEU A 290 7.06 -44.51 28.58
CA LEU A 290 6.09 -45.55 28.92
C LEU A 290 6.79 -46.84 29.36
N ASN A 291 7.85 -47.25 28.65
CA ASN A 291 8.62 -48.44 28.99
C ASN A 291 9.34 -48.27 30.34
N LEU A 292 9.94 -47.12 30.61
CA LEU A 292 10.56 -46.83 31.91
C LEU A 292 9.52 -46.84 33.03
N ALA A 293 8.37 -46.19 32.84
CA ALA A 293 7.28 -46.17 33.81
C ALA A 293 6.79 -47.59 34.14
N LYS A 294 6.62 -48.43 33.12
CA LYS A 294 6.15 -49.81 33.26
C LYS A 294 7.17 -50.71 33.94
N ASN A 295 8.43 -50.71 33.48
CA ASN A 295 9.44 -51.65 33.98
C ASN A 295 9.93 -51.27 35.39
N LEU A 296 9.97 -49.98 35.71
CA LEU A 296 10.47 -49.48 37.00
C LEU A 296 9.33 -49.13 37.98
N ASN A 297 8.07 -49.39 37.63
CA ASN A 297 6.87 -49.04 38.41
C ASN A 297 6.83 -47.57 38.84
N LEU A 298 7.13 -46.65 37.92
CA LEU A 298 7.18 -45.21 38.17
C LEU A 298 5.93 -44.50 37.64
N SER A 299 5.64 -43.32 38.21
CA SER A 299 4.74 -42.37 37.56
C SER A 299 5.35 -41.87 36.24
N LEU A 300 4.49 -41.43 35.30
CA LEU A 300 4.97 -40.90 34.02
C LEU A 300 5.87 -39.66 34.19
N ASP A 301 5.58 -38.82 35.18
CA ASP A 301 6.40 -37.64 35.47
C ASP A 301 7.81 -38.03 35.94
N ASN A 302 7.90 -39.03 36.82
CA ASN A 302 9.19 -39.54 37.31
C ASN A 302 9.96 -40.27 36.21
N ALA A 303 9.27 -41.08 35.39
CA ALA A 303 9.88 -41.75 34.25
C ALA A 303 10.43 -40.76 33.21
N GLU A 304 9.70 -39.67 32.93
CA GLU A 304 10.15 -38.61 32.02
C GLU A 304 11.37 -37.87 32.57
N LYS A 305 11.42 -37.64 33.88
CA LYS A 305 12.56 -37.04 34.57
C LYS A 305 13.79 -37.93 34.46
N ILE A 306 13.68 -39.20 34.83
CA ILE A 306 14.76 -40.19 34.75
C ILE A 306 15.27 -40.38 33.32
N LYS A 307 14.36 -40.42 32.33
CA LYS A 307 14.74 -40.46 30.90
C LYS A 307 15.69 -39.33 30.52
N LYS A 308 15.43 -38.11 31.01
CA LYS A 308 16.23 -36.92 30.70
C LYS A 308 17.57 -36.88 31.45
N GLU A 309 17.65 -37.52 32.61
CA GLU A 309 18.82 -37.49 33.50
C GLU A 309 19.84 -38.61 33.20
N ASN A 310 19.39 -39.78 32.70
CA ASN A 310 20.25 -40.97 32.64
C ASN A 310 20.60 -41.46 31.21
N GLY A 311 19.63 -41.50 30.29
CA GLY A 311 19.82 -41.95 28.90
C GLY A 311 20.54 -43.31 28.72
N ILE A 312 21.46 -43.39 27.76
CA ILE A 312 22.21 -44.60 27.39
C ILE A 312 23.61 -44.57 28.03
N ILE A 313 24.06 -45.70 28.57
CA ILE A 313 25.42 -45.91 29.06
C ILE A 313 26.24 -46.64 27.99
N LEU A 314 27.34 -46.03 27.53
CA LEU A 314 28.23 -46.60 26.51
C LEU A 314 29.36 -47.47 27.09
N SER A 315 29.63 -47.35 28.40
CA SER A 315 30.77 -47.98 29.07
C SER A 315 30.30 -48.91 30.19
N GLN A 316 30.88 -50.10 30.27
CA GLN A 316 30.57 -51.10 31.30
C GLN A 316 31.08 -50.73 32.71
N LYS A 317 31.66 -49.54 32.90
CA LYS A 317 32.20 -49.07 34.20
C LYS A 317 31.12 -48.61 35.18
N GLU A 318 29.91 -48.32 34.71
CA GLU A 318 28.79 -47.96 35.60
C GLU A 318 28.37 -49.19 36.41
N LYS A 319 28.38 -49.07 37.74
CA LYS A 319 28.07 -50.17 38.67
C LYS A 319 26.69 -50.05 39.29
N ASN A 320 26.02 -48.91 39.17
CA ASN A 320 24.67 -48.71 39.69
C ASN A 320 23.65 -49.57 38.92
N PRO A 321 23.01 -50.58 39.55
CA PRO A 321 22.08 -51.48 38.87
C PRO A 321 20.88 -50.77 38.26
N THR A 322 20.36 -49.73 38.92
CA THR A 322 19.23 -48.94 38.42
C THR A 322 19.62 -48.17 37.16
N ALA A 323 20.82 -47.59 37.13
CA ALA A 323 21.33 -46.89 35.95
C ALA A 323 21.52 -47.84 34.76
N GLN A 324 22.03 -49.05 35.02
CA GLN A 324 22.17 -50.11 34.02
C GLN A 324 20.81 -50.55 33.46
N GLU A 325 19.81 -50.71 34.31
CA GLU A 325 18.45 -51.08 33.89
C GLU A 325 17.79 -50.00 33.03
N ILE A 326 17.90 -48.73 33.43
CA ILE A 326 17.42 -47.58 32.64
C ILE A 326 18.09 -47.56 31.27
N SER A 327 19.42 -47.72 31.23
CA SER A 327 20.16 -47.76 29.98
C SER A 327 19.74 -48.94 29.11
N LYS A 328 19.48 -50.11 29.69
CA LYS A 328 19.02 -51.29 28.93
C LYS A 328 17.69 -51.00 28.23
N ILE A 329 16.74 -50.38 28.93
CA ILE A 329 15.44 -49.99 28.37
C ILE A 329 15.63 -48.92 27.27
N ALA A 330 16.54 -47.97 27.48
CA ALA A 330 16.88 -46.95 26.49
C ALA A 330 17.52 -47.55 25.22
N CYS A 331 18.43 -48.52 25.36
CA CYS A 331 19.02 -49.24 24.24
C CYS A 331 17.97 -50.02 23.45
N GLN A 332 17.06 -50.73 24.12
CA GLN A 332 15.97 -51.47 23.45
C GLN A 332 15.06 -50.56 22.61
N TRP A 333 14.75 -49.37 23.13
CA TRP A 333 14.02 -48.35 22.38
C TRP A 333 14.82 -47.83 21.18
N ALA A 334 16.12 -47.55 21.37
CA ALA A 334 17.00 -47.09 20.30
C ALA A 334 17.17 -48.16 19.21
N ASP A 335 17.30 -49.43 19.58
CA ASP A 335 17.39 -50.57 18.66
C ASP A 335 16.11 -50.70 17.82
N SER A 336 14.94 -50.51 18.42
CA SER A 336 13.66 -50.50 17.69
C SER A 336 13.59 -49.36 16.66
N LEU A 337 14.14 -48.18 17.00
CA LEU A 337 14.23 -47.06 16.06
C LEU A 337 15.22 -47.35 14.93
N ILE A 338 16.39 -47.92 15.25
CA ILE A 338 17.41 -48.32 14.28
C ILE A 338 16.84 -49.33 13.29
N GLU A 339 16.11 -50.35 13.77
CA GLU A 339 15.49 -51.36 12.92
C GLU A 339 14.53 -50.73 11.90
N GLU A 340 13.67 -49.78 12.32
CA GLU A 340 12.77 -49.08 11.40
C GLU A 340 13.49 -48.15 10.41
N ILE A 341 14.62 -47.55 10.81
CA ILE A 341 15.50 -46.79 9.91
C ILE A 341 16.11 -47.73 8.87
N GLU A 342 16.67 -48.87 9.27
CA GLU A 342 17.27 -49.86 8.37
C GLU A 342 16.26 -50.46 7.39
N LYS A 343 15.04 -50.76 7.86
CA LYS A 343 13.91 -51.16 6.99
C LYS A 343 13.61 -50.09 5.96
N THR A 344 13.59 -48.82 6.36
CA THR A 344 13.34 -47.69 5.46
C THR A 344 14.43 -47.55 4.39
N LEU A 345 15.70 -47.70 4.79
CA LEU A 345 16.83 -47.66 3.86
C LEU A 345 16.81 -48.87 2.90
N THR A 346 16.46 -50.05 3.40
CA THR A 346 16.35 -51.28 2.58
C THR A 346 15.23 -51.17 1.55
N TYR A 347 14.06 -50.68 1.95
CA TYR A 347 12.94 -50.43 1.04
C TYR A 347 13.33 -49.51 -0.12
N LEU A 348 14.09 -48.44 0.15
CA LEU A 348 14.52 -47.53 -0.91
C LEU A 348 15.56 -48.10 -1.86
N LYS A 349 16.49 -48.91 -1.34
CA LYS A 349 17.46 -49.63 -2.19
C LYS A 349 16.73 -50.53 -3.21
N LEU A 350 15.63 -51.17 -2.79
CA LEU A 350 14.82 -52.00 -3.68
C LEU A 350 14.00 -51.18 -4.67
N LYS A 351 13.47 -50.03 -4.26
CA LYS A 351 12.59 -49.21 -5.10
C LYS A 351 13.34 -48.49 -6.23
N GLU A 352 14.49 -47.90 -5.94
CA GLU A 352 15.19 -47.02 -6.88
C GLU A 352 16.12 -47.76 -7.84
N ASN A 353 16.23 -49.10 -7.74
CA ASN A 353 17.20 -49.92 -8.49
C ASN A 353 18.66 -49.41 -8.42
N GLU A 354 18.95 -48.52 -7.48
CA GLU A 354 20.26 -47.91 -7.25
C GLU A 354 20.57 -47.94 -5.76
N ARG A 355 21.83 -48.26 -5.44
CA ARG A 355 22.33 -48.24 -4.06
C ARG A 355 22.56 -46.79 -3.64
N ILE A 356 21.61 -46.24 -2.88
CA ILE A 356 21.78 -44.94 -2.23
C ILE A 356 22.57 -45.16 -0.95
N GLU A 357 23.83 -44.73 -0.95
CA GLU A 357 24.66 -44.68 0.25
C GLU A 357 24.41 -43.36 0.97
N ILE A 358 24.08 -43.44 2.26
CA ILE A 358 23.86 -42.27 3.12
C ILE A 358 25.20 -41.87 3.71
N ASP A 359 25.60 -40.61 3.55
CA ASP A 359 26.88 -40.10 4.05
C ASP A 359 26.79 -39.72 5.54
N LYS A 360 25.65 -39.16 5.96
CA LYS A 360 25.42 -38.73 7.34
C LYS A 360 23.95 -38.65 7.71
N LEU A 361 23.73 -38.70 9.02
CA LEU A 361 22.45 -38.57 9.68
C LEU A 361 22.38 -37.21 10.40
N ILE A 362 21.33 -36.43 10.13
CA ILE A 362 21.07 -35.15 10.80
C ILE A 362 19.89 -35.30 11.78
N LEU A 363 20.15 -35.11 13.08
CA LEU A 363 19.16 -35.24 14.15
C LEU A 363 18.45 -33.92 14.48
N SER A 364 17.16 -34.03 14.80
CA SER A 364 16.36 -32.97 15.43
C SER A 364 15.26 -33.57 16.33
N GLY A 365 14.49 -32.71 16.99
CA GLY A 365 13.40 -33.09 17.89
C GLY A 365 13.87 -33.39 19.32
N GLY A 366 13.00 -33.21 20.30
CA GLY A 366 13.33 -33.39 21.72
C GLY A 366 13.88 -34.78 22.08
N GLY A 367 13.40 -35.83 21.41
CA GLY A 367 13.84 -37.21 21.64
C GLY A 367 15.29 -37.46 21.24
N SER A 368 15.84 -36.66 20.32
CA SER A 368 17.24 -36.77 19.90
C SER A 368 18.24 -36.35 21.00
N ARG A 369 17.76 -35.67 22.05
CA ARG A 369 18.57 -35.20 23.19
C ARG A 369 18.80 -36.26 24.26
N LEU A 370 18.29 -37.49 24.07
CA LEU A 370 18.58 -38.58 24.99
C LEU A 370 20.11 -38.76 25.11
N ILE A 371 20.60 -38.79 26.35
CA ILE A 371 22.04 -38.84 26.63
C ILE A 371 22.66 -40.05 25.90
N ASN A 372 23.76 -39.80 25.19
CA ASN A 372 24.53 -40.77 24.40
C ASN A 372 23.80 -41.43 23.21
N LEU A 373 22.56 -41.03 22.89
CA LEU A 373 21.85 -41.53 21.70
C LEU A 373 22.60 -41.26 20.37
N PRO A 374 23.16 -40.06 20.11
CA PRO A 374 23.88 -39.81 18.86
C PRO A 374 25.07 -40.75 18.65
N ASP A 375 25.84 -41.03 19.72
CA ASP A 375 26.98 -41.93 19.67
C ASP A 375 26.54 -43.39 19.49
N TYR A 376 25.46 -43.79 20.17
CA TYR A 376 24.85 -45.12 19.98
C TYR A 376 24.38 -45.33 18.54
N LEU A 377 23.69 -44.34 17.95
CA LEU A 377 23.27 -44.37 16.55
C LEU A 377 24.47 -44.41 15.59
N LYS A 378 25.52 -43.64 15.88
CA LYS A 378 26.76 -43.62 15.09
C LYS A 378 27.43 -44.99 15.03
N GLU A 379 27.53 -45.67 16.17
CA GLU A 379 28.13 -47.01 16.25
C GLU A 379 27.29 -48.05 15.50
N LYS A 380 25.97 -48.08 15.76
CA LYS A 380 25.06 -49.08 15.20
C LYS A 380 24.83 -48.91 13.69
N LEU A 381 24.54 -47.69 13.25
CA LEU A 381 24.27 -47.40 11.83
C LEU A 381 25.55 -47.25 11.01
N LYS A 382 26.72 -47.11 11.65
CA LYS A 382 28.00 -46.79 11.00
C LYS A 382 27.93 -45.53 10.14
N LEU A 383 27.12 -44.56 10.57
CA LEU A 383 26.93 -43.26 9.91
C LEU A 383 27.50 -42.14 10.75
N ARG A 384 27.97 -41.07 10.11
CA ARG A 384 28.25 -39.81 10.82
C ARG A 384 26.94 -39.26 11.33
N VAL A 385 26.82 -39.01 12.63
CA VAL A 385 25.62 -38.45 13.26
C VAL A 385 25.92 -37.03 13.72
N ASN A 386 25.10 -36.08 13.29
CA ASN A 386 25.21 -34.67 13.68
C ASN A 386 23.84 -34.14 14.09
N PHE A 387 23.78 -33.23 15.06
CA PHE A 387 22.58 -32.43 15.27
C PHE A 387 22.40 -31.41 14.16
N SER A 388 21.15 -31.05 13.91
CA SER A 388 20.81 -29.83 13.18
C SER A 388 21.53 -28.64 13.82
N LYS A 389 21.86 -27.63 13.02
CA LYS A 389 22.51 -26.39 13.48
C LYS A 389 21.65 -25.20 13.13
N ILE A 390 21.72 -24.16 13.94
CA ILE A 390 21.09 -22.87 13.62
C ILE A 390 21.76 -22.35 12.35
N PRO A 391 21.00 -22.09 11.27
CA PRO A 391 21.56 -21.68 10.00
C PRO A 391 21.76 -20.16 9.98
N ASP A 392 22.74 -19.71 9.21
CA ASP A 392 23.13 -18.30 9.13
C ASP A 392 22.03 -17.37 8.59
N TYR A 393 21.00 -17.93 7.94
CA TYR A 393 19.85 -17.15 7.47
C TYR A 393 18.89 -16.75 8.60
N ILE A 394 19.03 -17.30 9.80
CA ILE A 394 18.23 -16.93 10.98
C ILE A 394 18.97 -15.85 11.77
N GLU A 395 18.30 -14.72 11.96
CA GLU A 395 18.78 -13.63 12.79
C GLU A 395 17.99 -13.58 14.10
N LEU A 396 18.73 -13.48 15.21
CA LEU A 396 18.22 -13.43 16.58
C LEU A 396 18.51 -12.04 17.18
N PRO A 397 17.66 -11.03 16.90
CA PRO A 397 17.92 -9.64 17.28
C PRO A 397 17.79 -9.37 18.79
N ASN A 398 17.06 -10.21 19.52
CA ASN A 398 16.76 -10.03 20.95
C ASN A 398 17.46 -11.13 21.79
N PRO A 399 18.27 -10.78 22.80
CA PRO A 399 18.93 -11.75 23.69
C PRO A 399 17.98 -12.76 24.35
N GLN A 400 16.80 -12.33 24.80
CA GLN A 400 15.82 -13.23 25.44
C GLN A 400 15.26 -14.25 24.43
N THR A 401 15.03 -13.81 23.20
CA THR A 401 14.57 -14.69 22.11
C THR A 401 15.68 -15.64 21.70
N ALA A 402 16.92 -15.16 21.61
CA ALA A 402 18.09 -16.00 21.33
C ALA A 402 18.23 -17.10 22.38
N GLN A 403 18.21 -16.75 23.67
CA GLN A 403 18.32 -17.72 24.77
C GLN A 403 17.24 -18.81 24.70
N ASN A 404 15.98 -18.42 24.51
CA ASN A 404 14.87 -19.38 24.41
C ASN A 404 14.97 -20.25 23.16
N TYR A 405 15.25 -19.63 22.01
CA TYR A 405 15.35 -20.33 20.74
C TYR A 405 16.52 -21.33 20.75
N GLU A 406 17.71 -20.93 21.21
CA GLU A 406 18.89 -21.78 21.31
C GLU A 406 18.66 -22.95 22.28
N LYS A 407 18.08 -22.69 23.46
CA LYS A 407 17.78 -23.72 24.46
C LYS A 407 16.88 -24.82 23.91
N TYR A 408 15.90 -24.47 23.08
CA TYR A 408 14.93 -25.41 22.51
C TYR A 408 15.08 -25.56 20.99
N PHE A 409 16.24 -25.26 20.43
CA PHE A 409 16.41 -25.14 18.98
C PHE A 409 16.01 -26.42 18.24
N LEU A 410 16.38 -27.59 18.77
CA LEU A 410 16.03 -28.89 18.18
C LEU A 410 14.51 -29.13 18.12
N GLU A 411 13.72 -28.48 18.99
CA GLU A 411 12.26 -28.52 18.94
C GLU A 411 11.69 -27.61 17.85
N PHE A 412 12.42 -26.56 17.47
CA PHE A 412 11.96 -25.53 16.53
C PHE A 412 12.38 -25.78 15.08
N VAL A 413 13.27 -26.74 14.81
CA VAL A 413 13.81 -27.02 13.46
C VAL A 413 12.72 -27.09 12.39
N GLU A 414 11.60 -27.76 12.68
CA GLU A 414 10.51 -27.90 11.73
C GLU A 414 9.62 -26.65 11.59
N LEU A 415 9.65 -25.71 12.55
CA LEU A 415 8.96 -24.42 12.45
C LEU A 415 9.82 -23.38 11.72
N SER A 416 11.13 -23.55 11.71
CA SER A 416 12.06 -22.59 11.13
C SER A 416 12.09 -22.71 9.62
N TYR A 417 11.54 -21.71 8.92
CA TYR A 417 11.38 -21.75 7.47
C TYR A 417 12.30 -20.73 6.79
N PRO A 418 13.15 -21.12 5.82
CA PRO A 418 14.01 -20.15 5.14
C PRO A 418 13.22 -19.22 4.23
N PHE A 419 13.64 -17.97 4.18
CA PHE A 419 13.16 -17.05 3.16
C PHE A 419 14.14 -17.00 1.99
N LEU A 420 13.80 -17.71 0.90
CA LEU A 420 14.55 -17.69 -0.34
C LEU A 420 13.89 -16.76 -1.36
N LYS A 421 14.70 -15.92 -2.04
CA LYS A 421 14.28 -15.12 -3.20
C LYS A 421 13.61 -15.97 -4.30
N ASP A 422 14.17 -17.15 -4.57
CA ASP A 422 13.57 -18.15 -5.46
C ASP A 422 12.80 -19.20 -4.65
N LYS A 423 11.50 -18.96 -4.49
CA LYS A 423 10.60 -19.87 -3.76
C LYS A 423 10.48 -21.24 -4.41
N LYS A 424 10.74 -21.39 -5.72
CA LYS A 424 10.63 -22.68 -6.43
C LYS A 424 11.64 -23.72 -5.93
N LYS A 425 12.67 -23.30 -5.19
CA LYS A 425 13.65 -24.20 -4.56
C LYS A 425 13.15 -24.89 -3.30
N LEU A 426 12.12 -24.36 -2.66
CA LEU A 426 11.50 -24.93 -1.46
C LEU A 426 10.27 -25.75 -1.84
N ILE A 427 9.90 -26.70 -0.98
CA ILE A 427 8.64 -27.40 -1.11
C ILE A 427 7.53 -26.53 -0.48
N ASP A 428 6.64 -26.00 -1.32
CA ASP A 428 5.59 -25.03 -1.02
C ASP A 428 4.18 -25.67 -0.99
N ILE A 429 4.05 -26.81 -0.31
CA ILE A 429 2.74 -27.47 -0.09
C ILE A 429 1.92 -26.71 0.94
N ASN A 430 0.64 -26.49 0.67
CA ASN A 430 -0.32 -25.97 1.63
C ASN A 430 -1.50 -26.94 1.70
N LEU A 431 -2.04 -27.24 2.87
CA LEU A 431 -3.21 -28.12 3.03
C LEU A 431 -4.44 -27.37 3.53
N LEU A 432 -4.40 -26.03 3.57
CA LEU A 432 -5.58 -25.23 3.87
C LEU A 432 -6.64 -25.48 2.78
N PRO A 433 -7.91 -25.76 3.11
CA PRO A 433 -8.94 -26.02 2.11
C PRO A 433 -9.04 -24.93 1.05
N GLN A 434 -9.23 -25.31 -0.21
CA GLN A 434 -9.21 -24.36 -1.33
C GLN A 434 -10.24 -23.23 -1.18
N LYS A 435 -11.43 -23.53 -0.61
CA LYS A 435 -12.48 -22.54 -0.33
C LYS A 435 -11.96 -21.42 0.58
N LEU A 436 -11.22 -21.78 1.64
CA LEU A 436 -10.63 -20.82 2.57
C LEU A 436 -9.49 -20.05 1.92
N ARG A 437 -8.62 -20.69 1.12
CA ARG A 437 -7.58 -19.98 0.36
C ARG A 437 -8.17 -18.92 -0.56
N LYS A 438 -9.23 -19.27 -1.31
CA LYS A 438 -9.94 -18.36 -2.21
C LYS A 438 -10.56 -17.21 -1.42
N ALA A 439 -11.22 -17.48 -0.30
CA ALA A 439 -11.80 -16.45 0.56
C ALA A 439 -10.75 -15.48 1.12
N LEU A 440 -9.61 -15.99 1.59
CA LEU A 440 -8.47 -15.18 2.06
C LEU A 440 -7.92 -14.29 0.94
N LYS A 441 -7.71 -14.86 -0.26
CA LYS A 441 -7.24 -14.11 -1.44
C LYS A 441 -8.22 -13.00 -1.81
N THR A 442 -9.52 -13.29 -1.86
CA THR A 442 -10.56 -12.30 -2.15
C THR A 442 -10.61 -11.20 -1.09
N ARG A 443 -10.48 -11.53 0.20
CA ARG A 443 -10.42 -10.54 1.29
C ARG A 443 -9.22 -9.61 1.14
N LEU A 444 -8.04 -10.16 0.86
CA LEU A 444 -6.83 -9.38 0.61
C LEU A 444 -6.97 -8.46 -0.61
N THR A 445 -7.56 -8.97 -1.70
CA THR A 445 -7.83 -8.16 -2.90
C THR A 445 -8.81 -7.01 -2.60
N LYS A 446 -9.90 -7.26 -1.86
CA LYS A 446 -10.84 -6.22 -1.43
C LYS A 446 -10.18 -5.15 -0.57
N ILE A 447 -9.32 -5.54 0.37
CA ILE A 447 -8.55 -4.60 1.20
C ILE A 447 -7.62 -3.74 0.32
N LYS A 448 -6.89 -4.34 -0.63
CA LYS A 448 -6.05 -3.59 -1.57
C LYS A 448 -6.85 -2.58 -2.38
N ILE A 449 -8.03 -2.97 -2.87
CA ILE A 449 -8.94 -2.07 -3.60
C ILE A 449 -9.38 -0.92 -2.71
N LEU A 450 -9.81 -1.18 -1.47
CA LEU A 450 -10.23 -0.14 -0.52
C LEU A 450 -9.11 0.87 -0.20
N ILE A 451 -7.87 0.38 -0.05
CA ILE A 451 -6.72 1.26 0.18
C ILE A 451 -6.44 2.12 -1.06
N PHE A 452 -6.46 1.52 -2.25
CA PHE A 452 -6.23 2.24 -3.49
C PHE A 452 -7.33 3.28 -3.76
N SER A 453 -8.60 2.96 -3.50
CA SER A 453 -9.72 3.89 -3.63
C SER A 453 -9.62 5.04 -2.62
N SER A 454 -9.21 4.76 -1.39
CA SER A 454 -9.00 5.80 -0.36
C SER A 454 -7.87 6.76 -0.76
N PHE A 455 -6.75 6.22 -1.25
CA PHE A 455 -5.63 7.01 -1.76
C PHE A 455 -6.04 7.89 -2.96
N PHE A 456 -6.81 7.33 -3.90
CA PHE A 456 -7.32 8.06 -5.05
C PHE A 456 -8.26 9.21 -4.65
N LEU A 457 -9.13 8.97 -3.65
CA LEU A 457 -10.02 10.00 -3.12
C LEU A 457 -9.24 11.14 -2.45
N LEU A 458 -8.19 10.81 -1.68
CA LEU A 458 -7.28 11.80 -1.08
C LEU A 458 -6.53 12.61 -2.15
N LEU A 459 -6.12 11.96 -3.25
CA LEU A 459 -5.48 12.63 -4.37
C LEU A 459 -6.44 13.64 -5.04
N ILE A 460 -7.68 13.24 -5.32
CA ILE A 460 -8.70 14.14 -5.88
C ILE A 460 -8.96 15.32 -4.94
N LEU A 461 -9.11 15.06 -3.64
CA LEU A 461 -9.32 16.11 -2.64
C LEU A 461 -8.14 17.10 -2.63
N SER A 462 -6.90 16.60 -2.71
CA SER A 462 -5.70 17.43 -2.76
C SER A 462 -5.63 18.29 -4.03
N LEU A 463 -5.98 17.72 -5.19
CA LEU A 463 -6.03 18.45 -6.45
C LEU A 463 -7.13 19.52 -6.44
N SER A 464 -8.29 19.21 -5.87
CA SER A 464 -9.39 20.16 -5.71
C SER A 464 -9.00 21.34 -4.82
N LEU A 465 -8.24 21.11 -3.75
CA LEU A 465 -7.74 22.18 -2.87
C LEU A 465 -6.72 23.07 -3.59
N VAL A 466 -5.81 22.47 -4.37
CA VAL A 466 -4.84 23.23 -5.18
C VAL A 466 -5.56 24.05 -6.26
N ALA A 467 -6.53 23.46 -6.95
CA ALA A 467 -7.33 24.18 -7.95
C ALA A 467 -8.11 25.34 -7.32
N SER A 468 -8.76 25.11 -6.18
CA SER A 468 -9.47 26.15 -5.42
C SER A 468 -8.52 27.29 -5.00
N PHE A 469 -7.32 26.97 -4.53
CA PHE A 469 -6.29 27.95 -4.19
C PHE A 469 -5.85 28.78 -5.41
N ILE A 470 -5.64 28.14 -6.57
CA ILE A 470 -5.30 28.84 -7.82
C ILE A 470 -6.44 29.76 -8.26
N ILE A 471 -7.69 29.28 -8.23
CA ILE A 471 -8.88 30.06 -8.60
C ILE A 471 -9.01 31.29 -7.70
N HIS A 472 -8.91 31.11 -6.37
CA HIS A 472 -9.01 32.20 -5.40
C HIS A 472 -7.94 33.29 -5.61
N ASN A 473 -6.70 32.89 -5.92
CA ASN A 473 -5.62 33.85 -6.21
C ASN A 473 -5.85 34.58 -7.55
N LYS A 474 -6.39 33.89 -8.57
CA LYS A 474 -6.77 34.51 -9.85
C LYS A 474 -7.91 35.51 -9.68
N GLU A 475 -8.95 35.17 -8.92
CA GLU A 475 -10.06 36.08 -8.61
C GLU A 475 -9.57 37.36 -7.93
N LYS A 476 -8.70 37.25 -6.92
CA LYS A 476 -8.07 38.42 -6.28
C LYS A 476 -7.29 39.29 -7.25
N THR A 477 -6.60 38.68 -8.21
CA THR A 477 -5.84 39.42 -9.23
C THR A 477 -6.78 40.09 -10.23
N LEU A 478 -7.91 39.44 -10.56
CA LEU A 478 -8.90 39.96 -11.49
C LEU A 478 -9.61 41.20 -10.91
N THR A 479 -10.04 41.13 -9.65
CA THR A 479 -10.71 42.25 -8.98
C THR A 479 -9.79 43.47 -8.85
N GLN A 480 -8.51 43.28 -8.57
CA GLN A 480 -7.52 44.36 -8.59
C GLN A 480 -7.39 45.00 -9.98
N LYS A 481 -7.36 44.19 -11.05
CA LYS A 481 -7.32 44.71 -12.43
C LYS A 481 -8.59 45.44 -12.82
N GLU A 482 -9.76 44.95 -12.43
CA GLU A 482 -11.05 45.62 -12.67
C GLU A 482 -11.10 46.99 -11.99
N GLU A 483 -10.58 47.09 -10.76
CA GLU A 483 -10.53 48.37 -10.04
C GLU A 483 -9.60 49.38 -10.74
N ILE A 484 -8.43 48.93 -11.21
CA ILE A 484 -7.49 49.76 -11.99
C ILE A 484 -8.14 50.20 -13.30
N LEU A 485 -8.79 49.28 -14.04
CA LEU A 485 -9.49 49.60 -15.29
C LEU A 485 -10.62 50.60 -15.05
N LYS A 486 -11.36 50.48 -13.95
CA LYS A 486 -12.41 51.43 -13.59
C LYS A 486 -11.83 52.83 -13.34
N ARG A 487 -10.69 52.94 -12.64
CA ARG A 487 -9.98 54.23 -12.44
C ARG A 487 -9.52 54.83 -13.76
N LEU A 488 -8.84 54.05 -14.60
CA LEU A 488 -8.37 54.50 -15.91
C LEU A 488 -9.52 54.93 -16.83
N SER A 489 -10.63 54.18 -16.84
CA SER A 489 -11.80 54.52 -17.64
C SER A 489 -12.42 55.87 -17.24
N LYS A 490 -12.38 56.20 -15.94
CA LYS A 490 -12.84 57.48 -15.42
C LYS A 490 -11.94 58.63 -15.89
N GLU A 491 -10.62 58.47 -15.79
CA GLU A 491 -9.63 59.45 -16.27
C GLU A 491 -9.74 59.69 -17.79
N ILE A 492 -9.94 58.63 -18.57
CA ILE A 492 -10.13 58.73 -20.03
C ILE A 492 -11.42 59.50 -20.38
N GLY A 493 -12.48 59.35 -19.57
CA GLY A 493 -13.73 60.09 -19.74
C GLY A 493 -13.53 61.60 -19.56
N GLU A 494 -12.78 62.00 -18.53
CA GLU A 494 -12.45 63.40 -18.25
C GLU A 494 -11.58 64.01 -19.37
N LEU A 495 -10.59 63.26 -19.87
CA LEU A 495 -9.76 63.66 -21.01
C LEU A 495 -10.56 63.86 -22.31
N LYS A 496 -11.57 63.02 -22.58
CA LYS A 496 -12.44 63.18 -23.75
C LYS A 496 -13.24 64.49 -23.70
N LEU A 497 -13.79 64.82 -22.52
CA LEU A 497 -14.50 66.08 -22.29
C LEU A 497 -13.59 67.29 -22.52
N PHE A 498 -12.35 67.23 -22.02
CA PHE A 498 -11.36 68.27 -22.24
C PHE A 498 -11.01 68.45 -23.73
N LYS A 499 -10.78 67.34 -24.45
CA LYS A 499 -10.53 67.35 -25.90
C LYS A 499 -11.69 67.92 -26.71
N GLN A 500 -12.93 67.73 -26.27
CA GLN A 500 -14.12 68.29 -26.92
C GLN A 500 -14.23 69.80 -26.73
N ARG A 501 -13.89 70.32 -25.53
CA ARG A 501 -13.82 71.77 -25.28
C ARG A 501 -12.79 72.45 -26.18
N ILE A 502 -11.60 71.87 -26.33
CA ILE A 502 -10.56 72.41 -27.22
C ILE A 502 -11.06 72.48 -28.67
N ARG A 503 -11.72 71.42 -29.16
CA ARG A 503 -12.28 71.39 -30.52
C ARG A 503 -13.32 72.48 -30.76
N ASN A 504 -14.19 72.74 -29.79
CA ASN A 504 -15.20 73.79 -29.90
C ASN A 504 -14.56 75.18 -29.95
N ILE A 505 -13.51 75.43 -29.16
CA ILE A 505 -12.78 76.70 -29.17
C ILE A 505 -12.11 76.92 -30.54
N GLN A 506 -11.48 75.88 -31.12
CA GLN A 506 -10.85 75.98 -32.43
C GLN A 506 -11.84 76.27 -33.57
N ALA A 507 -13.06 75.74 -33.49
CA ALA A 507 -14.10 75.99 -34.51
C ALA A 507 -14.60 77.45 -34.54
N TYR A 508 -14.55 78.17 -33.41
CA TYR A 508 -14.95 79.57 -33.34
C TYR A 508 -13.88 80.55 -33.84
N ILE A 509 -12.63 80.12 -33.95
CA ILE A 509 -11.49 80.99 -34.25
C ILE A 509 -11.08 80.91 -35.73
N SER A 510 -11.72 80.09 -36.58
CA SER A 510 -11.30 79.96 -38.00
C SER A 510 -11.63 81.24 -38.81
N PRO A 511 -10.63 81.97 -39.32
CA PRO A 511 -10.82 83.29 -39.94
C PRO A 511 -11.39 83.27 -41.37
N GLU A 512 -11.37 82.14 -42.09
CA GLU A 512 -11.67 82.09 -43.54
C GLU A 512 -13.17 82.11 -43.92
N LYS A 513 -14.08 82.29 -42.96
CA LYS A 513 -15.55 82.30 -43.18
C LYS A 513 -16.28 83.39 -42.42
N SER A 514 -15.60 84.51 -42.17
CA SER A 514 -16.20 85.64 -41.49
C SER A 514 -17.18 86.38 -42.40
N CYS A 515 -18.42 86.58 -41.92
CA CYS A 515 -19.45 87.38 -42.59
C CYS A 515 -18.94 88.77 -43.02
N MET A 516 -18.05 89.36 -42.23
CA MET A 516 -17.46 90.67 -42.51
C MET A 516 -16.53 90.66 -43.74
N GLU A 517 -15.79 89.57 -43.96
CA GLU A 517 -14.88 89.45 -45.10
C GLU A 517 -15.66 89.25 -46.40
N VAL A 518 -16.77 88.51 -46.32
CA VAL A 518 -17.72 88.29 -47.42
C VAL A 518 -18.42 89.58 -47.82
N LEU A 519 -18.89 90.38 -46.85
CA LEU A 519 -19.47 91.70 -47.11
C LEU A 519 -18.48 92.67 -47.77
N ARG A 520 -17.21 92.65 -47.31
CA ARG A 520 -16.16 93.48 -47.89
C ARG A 520 -15.88 93.12 -49.35
N GLU A 521 -15.85 91.84 -49.68
CA GLU A 521 -15.62 91.40 -51.06
C GLU A 521 -16.80 91.80 -51.97
N ILE A 522 -18.03 91.64 -51.49
CA ILE A 522 -19.23 92.08 -52.23
C ILE A 522 -19.20 93.58 -52.49
N SER A 523 -18.81 94.39 -51.49
CA SER A 523 -18.77 95.86 -51.66
C SER A 523 -17.67 96.32 -52.62
N LEU A 524 -16.58 95.57 -52.75
CA LEU A 524 -15.53 95.84 -53.74
C LEU A 524 -15.96 95.49 -55.16
N LEU A 525 -16.81 94.49 -55.34
CA LEU A 525 -17.26 94.01 -56.65
C LEU A 525 -18.52 94.74 -57.15
N ALA A 526 -19.32 95.33 -56.28
CA ALA A 526 -20.50 96.10 -56.65
C ALA A 526 -20.09 97.44 -57.28
N GLY A 527 -20.27 97.57 -58.61
CA GLY A 527 -20.05 98.82 -59.33
C GLY A 527 -21.07 99.90 -58.96
N PRO A 528 -20.88 101.16 -59.39
CA PRO A 528 -21.77 102.29 -59.06
C PRO A 528 -23.22 102.09 -59.56
N ASP A 529 -23.41 101.17 -60.49
CA ASP A 529 -24.67 100.79 -61.11
C ASP A 529 -25.43 99.66 -60.38
N ILE A 530 -24.90 99.17 -59.25
CA ILE A 530 -25.46 98.07 -58.44
C ILE A 530 -25.75 98.58 -57.02
N ILE A 531 -27.00 98.48 -56.60
CA ILE A 531 -27.43 98.78 -55.22
C ILE A 531 -27.91 97.50 -54.56
N ILE A 532 -27.30 97.13 -53.44
CA ILE A 532 -27.69 95.95 -52.66
C ILE A 532 -28.61 96.40 -51.53
N ASN A 533 -29.88 95.96 -51.59
CA ASN A 533 -30.90 96.30 -50.61
C ASN A 533 -30.96 95.29 -49.46
N LYS A 534 -30.56 94.04 -49.71
CA LYS A 534 -30.57 92.98 -48.69
C LYS A 534 -29.41 92.01 -48.89
N PHE A 535 -28.77 91.67 -47.77
CA PHE A 535 -27.73 90.65 -47.67
C PHE A 535 -28.13 89.62 -46.60
N SER A 536 -28.05 88.34 -46.91
CA SER A 536 -28.29 87.25 -45.95
C SER A 536 -27.15 86.24 -46.00
N PHE A 537 -26.57 85.93 -44.83
CA PHE A 537 -25.46 85.01 -44.65
C PHE A 537 -25.92 83.82 -43.80
N GLU A 538 -26.09 82.66 -44.44
CA GLU A 538 -26.66 81.48 -43.79
C GLU A 538 -25.60 80.45 -43.40
N LYS A 539 -25.96 79.57 -42.44
CA LYS A 539 -25.05 78.56 -41.84
C LYS A 539 -24.42 77.58 -42.84
N ASP A 540 -25.00 77.43 -44.04
CA ASP A 540 -24.51 76.52 -45.08
C ASP A 540 -23.57 77.19 -46.10
N ASN A 541 -22.97 78.33 -45.73
CA ASN A 541 -22.10 79.12 -46.60
C ASN A 541 -22.83 79.63 -47.86
N LEU A 542 -24.13 79.88 -47.74
CA LEU A 542 -24.96 80.48 -48.76
C LEU A 542 -25.13 81.97 -48.47
N VAL A 543 -25.01 82.77 -49.52
CA VAL A 543 -25.13 84.21 -49.49
C VAL A 543 -26.19 84.62 -50.50
N ILE A 544 -27.21 85.33 -50.03
CA ILE A 544 -28.32 85.80 -50.86
C ILE A 544 -28.26 87.32 -50.92
N LEU A 545 -28.24 87.85 -52.14
CA LEU A 545 -28.16 89.28 -52.44
C LEU A 545 -29.39 89.70 -53.22
N ASP A 546 -30.18 90.62 -52.63
CA ASP A 546 -31.28 91.28 -53.33
C ASP A 546 -30.88 92.73 -53.61
N GLY A 547 -31.11 93.18 -54.84
CA GLY A 547 -30.67 94.51 -55.25
C GLY A 547 -31.37 95.05 -56.49
N GLU A 548 -30.98 96.26 -56.84
CA GLU A 548 -31.44 97.00 -58.01
C GLU A 548 -30.24 97.41 -58.86
N ALA A 549 -30.41 97.42 -60.18
CA ALA A 549 -29.36 97.77 -61.13
C ALA A 549 -29.90 98.65 -62.27
N SER A 550 -29.03 99.48 -62.84
CA SER A 550 -29.37 100.35 -63.97
C SER A 550 -29.59 99.61 -65.30
N SER A 551 -29.16 98.33 -65.40
CA SER A 551 -29.43 97.48 -66.58
C SER A 551 -29.30 96.00 -66.26
N HIS A 552 -29.93 95.13 -67.07
CA HIS A 552 -29.79 93.67 -66.94
C HIS A 552 -28.34 93.22 -67.20
N SER A 553 -27.64 93.87 -68.13
CA SER A 553 -26.21 93.64 -68.40
C SER A 553 -25.34 93.89 -67.17
N SER A 554 -25.66 94.89 -66.35
CA SER A 554 -24.93 95.18 -65.10
C SER A 554 -25.08 94.04 -64.09
N VAL A 555 -26.28 93.45 -63.97
CA VAL A 555 -26.54 92.30 -63.08
C VAL A 555 -25.79 91.05 -63.53
N VAL A 556 -25.79 90.76 -64.83
CA VAL A 556 -25.08 89.59 -65.39
C VAL A 556 -23.57 89.72 -65.17
N LYS A 557 -23.01 90.92 -65.40
CA LYS A 557 -21.59 91.19 -65.12
C LYS A 557 -21.27 91.04 -63.63
N PHE A 558 -22.06 91.64 -62.75
CA PHE A 558 -21.87 91.55 -61.30
C PHE A 558 -21.96 90.11 -60.78
N SER A 559 -22.94 89.32 -61.27
CA SER A 559 -23.01 87.90 -60.95
C SER A 559 -21.75 87.16 -61.40
N LYS A 560 -21.27 87.41 -62.62
CA LYS A 560 -20.06 86.76 -63.14
C LYS A 560 -18.83 87.12 -62.29
N ASP A 561 -18.64 88.39 -61.97
CA ASP A 561 -17.53 88.88 -61.15
C ASP A 561 -17.55 88.28 -59.74
N LEU A 562 -18.74 88.12 -59.13
CA LEU A 562 -18.92 87.37 -57.89
C LEU A 562 -18.48 85.92 -58.03
N GLY A 563 -18.84 85.23 -59.12
CA GLY A 563 -18.47 83.83 -59.35
C GLY A 563 -16.96 83.59 -59.54
N GLU A 564 -16.23 84.60 -60.03
CA GLU A 564 -14.79 84.54 -60.27
C GLU A 564 -13.96 85.00 -59.05
N SER A 565 -14.59 85.56 -58.02
CA SER A 565 -13.94 85.95 -56.76
C SER A 565 -13.26 84.78 -56.04
N LYS A 566 -12.25 85.10 -55.22
CA LYS A 566 -11.56 84.13 -54.35
C LYS A 566 -12.46 83.56 -53.26
N ILE A 567 -13.54 84.26 -52.90
CA ILE A 567 -14.43 83.89 -51.79
C ILE A 567 -15.62 83.04 -52.25
N PHE A 568 -16.17 83.30 -53.43
CA PHE A 568 -17.36 82.59 -53.92
C PHE A 568 -17.02 81.51 -54.96
N LYS A 569 -17.76 80.41 -54.92
CA LYS A 569 -17.58 79.23 -55.77
C LYS A 569 -18.42 79.26 -57.04
N ALA A 570 -19.63 79.81 -56.92
CA ALA A 570 -20.60 79.97 -57.99
C ALA A 570 -21.66 80.99 -57.57
N SER A 571 -22.15 81.76 -58.54
CA SER A 571 -23.25 82.70 -58.39
C SER A 571 -24.33 82.36 -59.42
N GLN A 572 -25.59 82.41 -59.01
CA GLN A 572 -26.72 82.18 -59.89
C GLN A 572 -27.75 83.30 -59.73
N ILE A 573 -28.10 83.94 -60.82
CA ILE A 573 -29.21 84.90 -60.87
C ILE A 573 -30.51 84.09 -60.82
N LYS A 574 -31.32 84.31 -59.79
CA LYS A 574 -32.57 83.59 -59.59
C LYS A 574 -33.73 84.22 -60.37
N TYR A 575 -33.78 85.55 -60.44
CA TYR A 575 -34.68 86.28 -61.35
C TYR A 575 -34.19 87.71 -61.59
N THR A 576 -34.67 88.31 -62.69
CA THR A 576 -34.61 89.76 -62.89
C THR A 576 -35.97 90.28 -63.35
N LYS A 577 -36.42 91.41 -62.80
CA LYS A 577 -37.72 92.02 -63.15
C LYS A 577 -37.54 93.49 -63.52
N ARG A 578 -38.02 93.89 -64.70
CA ARG A 578 -37.94 95.26 -65.22
C ARG A 578 -39.03 96.13 -64.59
N LYS A 579 -38.68 97.35 -64.19
CA LYS A 579 -39.61 98.34 -63.60
C LYS A 579 -39.71 99.54 -64.54
N GLU A 580 -40.89 99.80 -65.10
CA GLU A 580 -41.10 100.97 -65.99
C GLU A 580 -41.44 102.22 -65.17
N ARG A 581 -40.45 103.11 -65.00
CA ARG A 581 -40.66 104.51 -64.58
C ARG A 581 -39.47 105.37 -64.99
N ILE A 582 -39.57 106.10 -66.12
CA ILE A 582 -38.72 107.21 -66.61
C ILE A 582 -37.19 106.94 -66.76
N ARG A 583 -36.60 105.96 -66.07
CA ARG A 583 -35.30 105.30 -66.32
C ARG A 583 -35.50 103.79 -66.12
N GLU A 584 -34.87 102.98 -66.97
CA GLU A 584 -35.03 101.52 -66.91
C GLU A 584 -34.22 100.93 -65.75
N GLU A 585 -34.87 100.45 -64.69
CA GLU A 585 -34.20 99.77 -63.56
C GLU A 585 -34.60 98.29 -63.49
N VAL A 586 -33.65 97.45 -63.07
CA VAL A 586 -33.78 96.00 -62.99
C VAL A 586 -33.59 95.53 -61.55
N ILE A 587 -34.61 94.90 -60.98
CA ILE A 587 -34.53 94.24 -59.66
C ILE A 587 -33.96 92.84 -59.86
N PHE A 588 -33.03 92.42 -59.01
CA PHE A 588 -32.40 91.10 -59.07
C PHE A 588 -32.29 90.41 -57.71
N GLU A 589 -32.27 89.07 -57.74
CA GLU A 589 -31.84 88.21 -56.62
C GLU A 589 -30.72 87.31 -57.13
N ILE A 590 -29.54 87.37 -56.49
CA ILE A 590 -28.39 86.52 -56.77
C ILE A 590 -28.12 85.64 -55.55
N ILE A 591 -27.96 84.33 -55.80
CA ILE A 591 -27.53 83.37 -54.78
C ILE A 591 -26.10 82.96 -55.07
N CYS A 592 -25.23 83.18 -54.08
CA CYS A 592 -23.83 82.80 -54.11
C CYS A 592 -23.52 81.74 -53.05
N LYS A 593 -22.57 80.86 -53.34
CA LYS A 593 -22.04 79.89 -52.36
C LYS A 593 -20.56 80.18 -52.10
N LEU A 594 -20.14 80.25 -50.83
CA LEU A 594 -18.72 80.44 -50.49
C LEU A 594 -17.92 79.19 -50.83
N ARG A 595 -16.62 79.35 -51.09
CA ARG A 595 -15.69 78.26 -51.37
C ARG A 595 -15.44 77.35 -50.17
#